data_AF-A4EH26-F1
#
_entry.id   AF-A4EH26-F1
#
_cell.length_a   1.000
_cell.length_b   1.000
_cell.length_c   1.000
_cell.angle_alpha   90.00
_cell.angle_beta   90.00
_cell.angle_gamma   90.00
#
_symmetry.space_group_name_H-M   'P 1'
#
loop_
_entity.id
_entity.type
_entity.pdbx_description
1 polymer ?
#
loop_
_entity_poly.entity_id
_entity_poly.type
_entity_poly.pdbx_seq_one_letter_code
_entity_poly.pdbx_strand_id
1 'polypeptide(L)'
;MDFVKLTIVMRELALQAGDKIMEIYGSDDFEVRSKSDESPVTIADEAADAIISAGLRAAFPDTPLVTEEQAASHAQSVSTFLIVDPLDGTKEFIKRRGDFTVNIAYIENGVPIRGIVYAPAKDRLFYTDANGVAVEEEGAFAKDAPGATHPIKVSTPDNSALLVVASKSHRDQATDDYINKYATADMKSAGSSLKFCLVATGEADIYPRLGRTMEWDTAAGHAVLKGAGGEVVRFDDHTTLAYGKPGFENPFFIAYAPGVQLKQP
;
A
#
# COMPACT_ATOMS: atom_id res chain seq x y z
N MET A 1 -12.64 -5.95 -17.25
CA MET A 1 -11.19 -6.03 -16.97
C MET A 1 -10.76 -7.49 -17.02
N ASP A 2 -9.64 -7.82 -17.67
CA ASP A 2 -9.04 -9.16 -17.61
C ASP A 2 -8.13 -9.23 -16.38
N PHE A 3 -8.59 -9.91 -15.32
CA PHE A 3 -7.87 -9.95 -14.05
C PHE A 3 -6.63 -10.84 -14.07
N VAL A 4 -6.54 -11.83 -14.96
CA VAL A 4 -5.32 -12.63 -15.11
C VAL A 4 -4.22 -11.76 -15.70
N LYS A 5 -4.52 -11.07 -16.80
CA LYS A 5 -3.59 -10.11 -17.42
C LYS A 5 -3.22 -8.99 -16.45
N LEU A 6 -4.20 -8.44 -15.72
CA LEU A 6 -3.96 -7.37 -14.75
C LEU A 6 -2.98 -7.78 -13.66
N THR A 7 -3.19 -8.93 -13.01
CA THR A 7 -2.28 -9.40 -11.96
C THR A 7 -0.86 -9.59 -12.48
N ILE A 8 -0.70 -10.20 -13.67
CA ILE A 8 0.63 -10.40 -14.28
C ILE A 8 1.33 -9.05 -14.53
N VAL A 9 0.63 -8.11 -15.18
CA VAL A 9 1.21 -6.81 -15.54
C VAL A 9 1.54 -5.98 -14.30
N MET A 10 0.63 -5.87 -13.33
CA MET A 10 0.91 -5.10 -12.11
C MET A 10 2.11 -5.69 -11.35
N ARG A 11 2.21 -7.03 -11.31
CA ARG A 11 3.30 -7.72 -10.61
C ARG A 11 4.64 -7.40 -11.27
N GLU A 12 4.71 -7.58 -12.58
CA GLU A 12 5.92 -7.30 -13.34
C GLU A 12 6.37 -5.84 -13.16
N LEU A 13 5.43 -4.88 -13.28
CA LEU A 13 5.74 -3.46 -13.14
C LEU A 13 6.17 -3.07 -11.73
N ALA A 14 5.53 -3.63 -10.69
CA ALA A 14 5.95 -3.40 -9.31
C ALA A 14 7.39 -3.90 -9.07
N LEU A 15 7.74 -5.07 -9.62
CA LEU A 15 9.10 -5.63 -9.51
C LEU A 15 10.13 -4.81 -10.30
N GLN A 16 9.81 -4.37 -11.52
CA GLN A 16 10.70 -3.52 -12.32
C GLN A 16 10.93 -2.15 -11.66
N ALA A 17 9.85 -1.53 -11.15
CA ALA A 17 9.95 -0.29 -10.38
C ALA A 17 10.79 -0.49 -9.12
N GLY A 18 10.54 -1.56 -8.36
CA GLY A 18 11.30 -1.87 -7.16
C GLY A 18 12.79 -2.11 -7.43
N ASP A 19 13.15 -2.80 -8.52
CA ASP A 19 14.56 -2.93 -8.95
C ASP A 19 15.19 -1.54 -9.17
N LYS A 20 14.47 -0.64 -9.86
CA LYS A 20 14.98 0.71 -10.15
C LYS A 20 15.11 1.57 -8.89
N ILE A 21 14.14 1.47 -7.98
CA ILE A 21 14.18 2.12 -6.67
C ILE A 21 15.39 1.61 -5.87
N MET A 22 15.65 0.30 -5.87
CA MET A 22 16.77 -0.30 -5.15
C MET A 22 18.13 0.03 -5.74
N GLU A 23 18.24 0.20 -7.07
CA GLU A 23 19.45 0.72 -7.73
C GLU A 23 19.83 2.10 -7.17
N ILE A 24 18.85 3.01 -7.05
CA ILE A 24 19.06 4.37 -6.55
C ILE A 24 19.30 4.36 -5.04
N TYR A 25 18.50 3.59 -4.30
CA TYR A 25 18.63 3.41 -2.85
C TYR A 25 19.99 2.81 -2.46
N GLY A 26 20.55 1.92 -3.28
CA GLY A 26 21.84 1.28 -3.07
C GLY A 26 23.05 2.09 -3.54
N SER A 27 22.84 3.24 -4.22
CA SER A 27 23.92 4.02 -4.80
C SER A 27 24.83 4.68 -3.75
N ASP A 28 26.13 4.69 -4.03
CA ASP A 28 27.17 5.35 -3.21
C ASP A 28 26.98 6.89 -3.16
N ASP A 29 26.36 7.49 -4.19
CA ASP A 29 26.17 8.94 -4.29
C ASP A 29 24.93 9.46 -3.57
N PHE A 30 24.15 8.59 -2.92
CA PHE A 30 22.86 8.94 -2.36
C PHE A 30 22.94 10.11 -1.37
N GLU A 31 23.91 10.12 -0.46
CA GLU A 31 24.05 11.20 0.53
C GLU A 31 24.47 12.52 -0.12
N VAL A 32 25.26 12.46 -1.20
CA VAL A 32 25.70 13.62 -1.96
C VAL A 32 24.52 14.24 -2.71
N ARG A 33 23.73 13.41 -3.40
CA ARG A 33 22.51 13.82 -4.11
C ARG A 33 21.40 14.26 -3.16
N SER A 34 21.38 13.75 -1.92
CA SER A 34 20.40 14.21 -0.90
C SER A 34 20.57 15.69 -0.53
N LYS A 35 21.70 16.31 -0.87
CA LYS A 35 22.00 17.72 -0.63
C LYS A 35 21.87 18.60 -1.88
N SER A 36 21.48 18.03 -3.02
CA SER A 36 21.22 18.76 -4.28
C SER A 36 19.74 19.02 -4.50
N ASP A 37 19.43 19.87 -5.49
CA ASP A 37 18.06 20.26 -5.85
C ASP A 37 17.22 19.08 -6.38
N GLU A 38 17.85 18.06 -6.98
CA GLU A 38 17.23 16.78 -7.32
C GLU A 38 17.60 15.72 -6.27
N SER A 39 16.71 15.49 -5.32
CA SER A 39 16.94 14.51 -4.25
C SER A 39 16.85 13.07 -4.78
N PRO A 40 17.52 12.08 -4.16
CA PRO A 40 17.43 10.67 -4.58
C PRO A 40 16.02 10.12 -4.58
N VAL A 41 15.15 10.65 -3.72
CA VAL A 41 13.76 10.19 -3.66
C VAL A 41 12.98 10.67 -4.88
N THR A 42 13.16 11.92 -5.29
CA THR A 42 12.57 12.46 -6.53
C THR A 42 12.96 11.62 -7.75
N ILE A 43 14.25 11.29 -7.88
CA ILE A 43 14.74 10.46 -8.99
C ILE A 43 14.14 9.05 -8.96
N ALA A 44 13.99 8.46 -7.76
CA ALA A 44 13.42 7.12 -7.60
C ALA A 44 11.92 7.10 -7.90
N ASP A 45 11.17 8.09 -7.41
CA ASP A 45 9.75 8.29 -7.68
C ASP A 45 9.47 8.46 -9.17
N GLU A 46 10.15 9.40 -9.84
CA GLU A 46 9.97 9.67 -11.27
C GLU A 46 10.32 8.45 -12.13
N ALA A 47 11.39 7.73 -11.78
CA ALA A 47 11.80 6.53 -12.52
C ALA A 47 10.81 5.37 -12.33
N ALA A 48 10.30 5.18 -11.12
CA ALA A 48 9.28 4.19 -10.82
C ALA A 48 7.95 4.52 -11.52
N ASP A 49 7.49 5.79 -11.45
CA ASP A 49 6.28 6.25 -12.14
C ASP A 49 6.39 6.03 -13.64
N ALA A 50 7.52 6.39 -14.27
CA ALA A 50 7.70 6.24 -15.70
C ALA A 50 7.55 4.77 -16.16
N ILE A 51 8.12 3.82 -15.42
CA ILE A 51 8.01 2.39 -15.69
C ILE A 51 6.55 1.94 -15.56
N ILE A 52 5.94 2.20 -14.40
CA ILE A 52 4.60 1.71 -14.08
C ILE A 52 3.56 2.34 -15.01
N SER A 53 3.58 3.66 -15.16
CA SER A 53 2.65 4.41 -15.98
C SER A 53 2.70 4.00 -17.45
N ALA A 54 3.90 3.82 -18.02
CA ALA A 54 4.05 3.38 -19.40
C ALA A 54 3.48 1.95 -19.60
N GLY A 55 3.82 1.03 -18.69
CA GLY A 55 3.35 -0.35 -18.75
C GLY A 55 1.84 -0.48 -18.60
N LEU A 56 1.25 0.22 -17.63
CA LEU A 56 -0.21 0.21 -17.41
C LEU A 56 -0.97 0.81 -18.59
N ARG A 57 -0.51 1.94 -19.14
CA ARG A 57 -1.13 2.57 -20.33
C ARG A 57 -1.04 1.68 -21.57
N ALA A 58 0.08 0.97 -21.76
CA ALA A 58 0.23 0.03 -22.86
C ALA A 58 -0.68 -1.19 -22.72
N ALA A 59 -0.81 -1.73 -21.50
CA ALA A 59 -1.60 -2.93 -21.24
C ALA A 59 -3.12 -2.67 -21.17
N PHE A 60 -3.52 -1.49 -20.69
CA PHE A 60 -4.90 -1.10 -20.38
C PHE A 60 -5.21 0.32 -20.89
N PRO A 61 -5.13 0.58 -22.21
CA PRO A 61 -5.23 1.93 -22.78
C PRO A 61 -6.57 2.63 -22.51
N ASP A 62 -7.64 1.87 -22.33
CA ASP A 62 -9.00 2.39 -22.10
C ASP A 62 -9.33 2.58 -20.61
N THR A 63 -8.40 2.23 -19.70
CA THR A 63 -8.61 2.36 -18.25
C THR A 63 -7.96 3.65 -17.74
N PRO A 64 -8.69 4.55 -17.08
CA PRO A 64 -8.11 5.74 -16.47
C PRO A 64 -7.00 5.37 -15.49
N LEU A 65 -5.92 6.15 -15.50
CA LEU A 65 -4.78 5.98 -14.61
C LEU A 65 -4.62 7.27 -13.78
N VAL A 66 -4.55 7.09 -12.46
CA VAL A 66 -4.25 8.14 -11.48
C VAL A 66 -2.94 7.76 -10.80
N THR A 67 -1.97 8.67 -10.77
CA THR A 67 -0.70 8.43 -10.08
C THR A 67 -0.39 9.61 -9.17
N GLU A 68 0.30 9.36 -8.05
CA GLU A 68 0.78 10.43 -7.17
C GLU A 68 1.56 11.49 -7.96
N GLU A 69 2.53 11.04 -8.76
CA GLU A 69 3.52 11.89 -9.45
C GLU A 69 2.95 12.69 -10.63
N GLN A 70 1.75 12.37 -11.11
CA GLN A 70 1.16 13.05 -12.27
C GLN A 70 -0.03 13.91 -11.86
N ALA A 71 0.24 15.16 -11.49
CA ALA A 71 -0.77 16.14 -11.06
C ALA A 71 -1.94 16.33 -12.05
N ALA A 72 -1.69 16.18 -13.36
CA ALA A 72 -2.73 16.24 -14.38
C ALA A 72 -3.81 15.15 -14.19
N SER A 73 -3.46 14.03 -13.56
CA SER A 73 -4.38 12.93 -13.29
C SER A 73 -5.34 13.23 -12.12
N HIS A 74 -5.04 14.20 -11.25
CA HIS A 74 -5.80 14.46 -10.02
C HIS A 74 -7.10 15.23 -10.23
N ALA A 75 -7.30 15.81 -11.42
CA ALA A 75 -8.54 16.48 -11.80
C ALA A 75 -9.60 15.51 -12.38
N GLN A 76 -9.27 14.22 -12.53
CA GLN A 76 -10.17 13.23 -13.07
C GLN A 76 -11.31 12.90 -12.11
N SER A 77 -12.53 12.83 -12.63
CA SER A 77 -13.67 12.24 -11.93
C SER A 77 -13.83 10.80 -12.41
N VAL A 78 -13.42 9.84 -11.56
CA VAL A 78 -13.34 8.43 -11.91
C VAL A 78 -13.92 7.57 -10.78
N SER A 79 -14.64 6.52 -11.15
CA SER A 79 -15.13 5.50 -10.22
C SER A 79 -14.51 4.12 -10.47
N THR A 80 -14.05 3.86 -11.68
CA THR A 80 -13.35 2.63 -12.08
C THR A 80 -12.06 3.01 -12.80
N PHE A 81 -10.91 2.73 -12.17
CA PHE A 81 -9.61 3.25 -12.58
C PHE A 81 -8.45 2.47 -11.96
N LEU A 82 -7.26 2.64 -12.53
CA LEU A 82 -6.00 2.24 -11.93
C LEU A 82 -5.45 3.38 -11.10
N ILE A 83 -4.93 3.08 -9.91
CA ILE A 83 -4.25 4.05 -9.05
C ILE A 83 -2.87 3.54 -8.65
N VAL A 84 -1.89 4.44 -8.60
CA VAL A 84 -0.49 4.11 -8.33
C VAL A 84 0.13 5.11 -7.35
N ASP A 85 0.84 4.58 -6.36
CA ASP A 85 1.90 5.28 -5.63
C ASP A 85 3.22 4.55 -5.95
N PRO A 86 4.12 5.17 -6.73
CA PRO A 86 5.37 4.52 -7.15
C PRO A 86 6.34 4.26 -5.99
N LEU A 87 6.31 5.07 -4.93
CA LEU A 87 7.22 4.97 -3.78
C LEU A 87 6.56 5.56 -2.51
N ASP A 88 5.66 4.79 -1.89
CA ASP A 88 5.09 5.17 -0.60
C ASP A 88 6.16 4.98 0.48
N GLY A 89 6.33 5.99 1.32
CA GLY A 89 7.31 5.97 2.40
C GLY A 89 8.58 6.75 2.08
N THR A 90 8.48 7.84 1.33
CA THR A 90 9.54 8.83 1.05
C THR A 90 10.44 9.11 2.26
N LYS A 91 9.87 9.30 3.47
CA LYS A 91 10.64 9.50 4.71
C LYS A 91 11.47 8.29 5.12
N GLU A 92 10.95 7.08 4.93
CA GLU A 92 11.66 5.83 5.23
C GLU A 92 12.75 5.57 4.20
N PHE A 93 12.52 5.93 2.94
CA PHE A 93 13.52 5.90 1.87
C PHE A 93 14.68 6.87 2.16
N ILE A 94 14.40 8.15 2.41
CA ILE A 94 15.42 9.17 2.73
C ILE A 94 16.23 8.76 3.96
N LYS A 95 15.58 8.23 4.99
CA LYS A 95 16.24 7.82 6.25
C LYS A 95 16.91 6.45 6.19
N ARG A 96 16.95 5.80 5.01
CA ARG A 96 17.54 4.46 4.82
C ARG A 96 16.99 3.40 5.77
N ARG A 97 15.68 3.42 6.03
CA ARG A 97 15.02 2.49 6.98
C ARG A 97 14.41 1.25 6.32
N GLY A 98 14.29 1.26 4.99
CA GLY A 98 13.82 0.11 4.21
C GLY A 98 12.31 -0.19 4.30
N ASP A 99 11.52 0.68 4.95
CA ASP A 99 10.08 0.48 5.13
C ASP A 99 9.28 1.32 4.10
N PHE A 100 9.57 1.17 2.80
CA PHE A 100 8.89 1.82 1.68
C PHE A 100 8.35 0.78 0.69
N THR A 101 7.34 1.15 -0.10
CA THR A 101 6.65 0.20 -1.00
C THR A 101 6.28 0.81 -2.34
N VAL A 102 6.15 -0.04 -3.35
CA VAL A 102 5.41 0.26 -4.59
C VAL A 102 3.96 -0.19 -4.41
N ASN A 103 3.00 0.67 -4.74
CA ASN A 103 1.57 0.39 -4.65
C ASN A 103 0.89 0.53 -6.01
N ILE A 104 0.20 -0.52 -6.45
CA ILE A 104 -0.62 -0.49 -7.66
C ILE A 104 -1.97 -1.11 -7.34
N ALA A 105 -3.07 -0.45 -7.67
CA ALA A 105 -4.41 -0.99 -7.46
C ALA A 105 -5.37 -0.72 -8.62
N TYR A 106 -6.36 -1.59 -8.75
CA TYR A 106 -7.51 -1.39 -9.62
C TYR A 106 -8.77 -1.25 -8.76
N ILE A 107 -9.43 -0.10 -8.95
CA ILE A 107 -10.68 0.26 -8.32
C ILE A 107 -11.80 -0.01 -9.32
N GLU A 108 -12.89 -0.62 -8.84
CA GLU A 108 -14.13 -0.78 -9.59
C GLU A 108 -15.29 -0.21 -8.76
N ASN A 109 -15.99 0.78 -9.32
CA ASN A 109 -17.11 1.48 -8.66
C ASN A 109 -16.79 1.97 -7.23
N GLY A 110 -15.60 2.54 -7.04
CA GLY A 110 -15.14 3.08 -5.76
C GLY A 110 -14.66 2.02 -4.76
N VAL A 111 -14.55 0.75 -5.17
CA VAL A 111 -14.06 -0.36 -4.34
C VAL A 111 -12.73 -0.88 -4.89
N PRO A 112 -11.65 -0.96 -4.10
CA PRO A 112 -10.38 -1.52 -4.56
C PRO A 112 -10.51 -3.05 -4.60
N ILE A 113 -10.53 -3.63 -5.80
CA ILE A 113 -10.76 -5.08 -5.97
C ILE A 113 -9.49 -5.85 -6.33
N ARG A 114 -8.48 -5.17 -6.89
CA ARG A 114 -7.14 -5.75 -7.10
C ARG A 114 -6.07 -4.81 -6.59
N GLY A 115 -4.99 -5.35 -6.06
CA GLY A 115 -3.88 -4.56 -5.54
C GLY A 115 -2.59 -5.36 -5.43
N ILE A 116 -1.47 -4.66 -5.55
CA ILE A 116 -0.11 -5.13 -5.32
C ILE A 116 0.58 -4.15 -4.38
N VAL A 117 1.19 -4.70 -3.34
CA VAL A 117 2.12 -4.00 -2.46
C VAL A 117 3.46 -4.73 -2.53
N TYR A 118 4.49 -4.05 -3.01
CA TYR A 118 5.85 -4.59 -3.02
C TYR A 118 6.75 -3.77 -2.10
N ALA A 119 7.34 -4.41 -1.10
CA ALA A 119 8.32 -3.82 -0.19
C ALA A 119 9.74 -4.29 -0.60
N PRO A 120 10.42 -3.61 -1.53
CA PRO A 120 11.64 -4.13 -2.16
C PRO A 120 12.80 -4.29 -1.18
N ALA A 121 12.97 -3.38 -0.21
CA ALA A 121 14.03 -3.49 0.79
C ALA A 121 13.78 -4.58 1.85
N LYS A 122 12.61 -5.24 1.80
CA LYS A 122 12.23 -6.35 2.68
C LYS A 122 12.07 -7.67 1.94
N ASP A 123 12.19 -7.66 0.61
CA ASP A 123 11.88 -8.81 -0.24
C ASP A 123 10.48 -9.40 0.05
N ARG A 124 9.46 -8.54 0.24
CA ARG A 124 8.07 -8.97 0.47
C ARG A 124 7.15 -8.44 -0.60
N LEU A 125 6.41 -9.34 -1.25
CA LEU A 125 5.45 -9.04 -2.30
C LEU A 125 4.08 -9.62 -1.95
N PHE A 126 3.08 -8.75 -1.88
CA PHE A 126 1.70 -9.12 -1.60
C PHE A 126 0.80 -8.66 -2.74
N TYR A 127 -0.13 -9.50 -3.15
CA TYR A 127 -1.11 -9.10 -4.14
C TYR A 127 -2.37 -9.95 -4.08
N THR A 128 -3.42 -9.48 -4.76
CA THR A 128 -4.59 -10.32 -5.03
C THR A 128 -4.48 -11.01 -6.38
N ASP A 129 -4.78 -12.30 -6.39
CA ASP A 129 -4.82 -13.11 -7.60
C ASP A 129 -6.01 -12.72 -8.51
N ALA A 130 -6.16 -13.41 -9.64
CA ALA A 130 -7.24 -13.15 -10.58
C ALA A 130 -8.65 -13.39 -9.98
N ASN A 131 -8.76 -14.14 -8.87
CA ASN A 131 -10.01 -14.38 -8.14
C ASN A 131 -10.23 -13.40 -6.99
N GLY A 132 -9.25 -12.54 -6.69
CA GLY A 132 -9.30 -11.60 -5.57
C GLY A 132 -8.81 -12.17 -4.24
N VAL A 133 -8.22 -13.36 -4.23
CA VAL A 133 -7.60 -13.96 -3.03
C VAL A 133 -6.24 -13.31 -2.82
N ALA A 134 -5.99 -12.84 -1.60
CA ALA A 134 -4.69 -12.27 -1.27
C ALA A 134 -3.65 -13.38 -1.07
N VAL A 135 -2.47 -13.17 -1.64
CA VAL A 135 -1.31 -14.04 -1.52
C VAL A 135 -0.08 -13.22 -1.14
N GLU A 136 0.84 -13.87 -0.45
CA GLU A 136 2.24 -13.44 -0.36
C GLU A 136 3.07 -14.33 -1.29
N GLU A 137 3.90 -13.71 -2.11
CA GLU A 137 4.84 -14.42 -2.97
C GLU A 137 6.22 -14.45 -2.32
N GLU A 138 6.87 -15.61 -2.39
CA GLU A 138 8.23 -15.83 -1.95
C GLU A 138 9.15 -16.23 -3.11
N GLY A 139 10.43 -15.89 -2.96
CA GLY A 139 11.50 -16.33 -3.84
C GLY A 139 12.27 -15.17 -4.47
N ALA A 140 12.95 -15.44 -5.59
CA ALA A 140 13.83 -14.47 -6.25
C ALA A 140 13.08 -13.42 -7.10
N PHE A 141 11.74 -13.43 -7.08
CA PHE A 141 10.87 -12.53 -7.85
C PHE A 141 11.28 -12.37 -9.32
N ALA A 142 11.31 -13.49 -10.04
CA ALA A 142 11.51 -13.47 -11.49
C ALA A 142 10.41 -12.64 -12.17
N LYS A 143 10.77 -11.80 -13.14
CA LYS A 143 9.82 -10.85 -13.75
C LYS A 143 8.83 -11.54 -14.68
N ASP A 144 9.26 -12.61 -15.32
CA ASP A 144 8.52 -13.39 -16.31
C ASP A 144 7.57 -14.43 -15.71
N ALA A 145 7.77 -14.84 -14.45
CA ALA A 145 6.91 -15.79 -13.77
C ALA A 145 6.85 -15.57 -12.24
N PRO A 146 5.69 -15.80 -11.58
CA PRO A 146 5.61 -15.81 -10.13
C PRO A 146 6.39 -16.97 -9.51
N GLY A 147 6.98 -16.71 -8.34
CA GLY A 147 7.55 -17.71 -7.44
C GLY A 147 6.48 -18.52 -6.70
N ALA A 148 6.84 -19.04 -5.53
CA ALA A 148 5.89 -19.74 -4.68
C ALA A 148 4.91 -18.73 -4.08
N THR A 149 3.61 -19.02 -4.13
CA THR A 149 2.57 -18.15 -3.58
C THR A 149 1.83 -18.85 -2.45
N HIS A 150 1.58 -18.10 -1.38
CA HIS A 150 0.88 -18.57 -0.19
C HIS A 150 -0.36 -17.70 0.04
N PRO A 151 -1.58 -18.28 0.06
CA PRO A 151 -2.76 -17.55 0.49
C PRO A 151 -2.56 -17.00 1.91
N ILE A 152 -2.85 -15.71 2.09
CA ILE A 152 -2.75 -15.05 3.38
C ILE A 152 -4.15 -14.78 3.95
N LYS A 153 -4.22 -14.69 5.28
CA LYS A 153 -5.47 -14.47 5.99
C LYS A 153 -5.22 -13.69 7.26
N VAL A 154 -6.12 -12.76 7.55
CA VAL A 154 -6.16 -12.06 8.83
C VAL A 154 -6.29 -13.03 10.01
N SER A 155 -5.81 -12.60 11.18
CA SER A 155 -5.92 -13.33 12.45
C SER A 155 -7.38 -13.44 12.92
N THR A 156 -7.61 -14.29 13.93
CA THR A 156 -8.79 -14.17 14.80
C THR A 156 -8.37 -13.38 16.04
N PRO A 157 -8.82 -12.13 16.21
CA PRO A 157 -8.27 -11.24 17.22
C PRO A 157 -8.75 -11.57 18.64
N ASP A 158 -7.86 -11.45 19.63
CA ASP A 158 -8.20 -11.44 21.06
C ASP A 158 -8.29 -9.99 21.55
N ASN A 159 -9.52 -9.53 21.84
CA ASN A 159 -9.77 -8.16 22.28
C ASN A 159 -9.18 -7.81 23.66
N SER A 160 -8.68 -8.81 24.41
CA SER A 160 -7.94 -8.60 25.66
C SER A 160 -6.43 -8.46 25.47
N ALA A 161 -5.93 -8.69 24.24
CA ALA A 161 -4.51 -8.82 23.93
C ALA A 161 -4.21 -8.50 22.44
N LEU A 162 -4.72 -7.39 21.92
CA LEU A 162 -4.59 -7.05 20.49
C LEU A 162 -3.14 -6.75 20.10
N LEU A 163 -2.77 -7.18 18.90
CA LEU A 163 -1.56 -6.79 18.20
C LEU A 163 -1.84 -5.53 17.37
N VAL A 164 -1.16 -4.44 17.67
CA VAL A 164 -1.38 -3.16 16.99
C VAL A 164 -0.21 -2.87 16.04
N VAL A 165 -0.49 -2.32 14.87
CA VAL A 165 0.55 -1.73 14.02
C VAL A 165 0.28 -0.24 13.79
N ALA A 166 1.31 0.57 13.95
CA ALA A 166 1.25 2.03 13.77
C ALA A 166 2.41 2.55 12.92
N SER A 167 2.25 3.78 12.41
CA SER A 167 3.29 4.43 11.60
C SER A 167 4.57 4.66 12.40
N LYS A 168 5.73 4.53 11.73
CA LYS A 168 7.05 4.81 12.32
C LYS A 168 7.43 6.28 12.30
N SER A 169 6.91 7.04 11.34
CA SER A 169 7.28 8.43 11.09
C SER A 169 6.12 9.43 11.14
N HIS A 170 4.88 8.95 11.24
CA HIS A 170 3.67 9.78 11.22
C HIS A 170 2.71 9.44 12.37
N ARG A 171 3.22 8.82 13.44
CA ARG A 171 2.44 8.55 14.64
C ARG A 171 2.29 9.83 15.45
N ASP A 172 1.06 10.18 15.76
CA ASP A 172 0.70 11.38 16.54
C ASP A 172 -0.07 11.01 17.81
N GLN A 173 -0.28 12.01 18.67
CA GLN A 173 -0.95 11.83 19.95
C GLN A 173 -2.40 11.33 19.78
N ALA A 174 -3.11 11.76 18.73
CA ALA A 174 -4.47 11.30 18.47
C ALA A 174 -4.50 9.79 18.18
N THR A 175 -3.54 9.30 17.37
CA THR A 175 -3.37 7.87 17.11
C THR A 175 -3.08 7.11 18.42
N ASP A 176 -2.23 7.67 19.29
CA ASP A 176 -1.89 7.07 20.59
C ASP A 176 -3.08 7.00 21.54
N ASP A 177 -3.83 8.09 21.66
CA ASP A 177 -5.01 8.19 22.50
C ASP A 177 -6.07 7.17 22.05
N TYR A 178 -6.21 6.96 20.74
CA TYR A 178 -7.11 5.96 20.21
C TYR A 178 -6.63 4.53 20.50
N ILE A 179 -5.33 4.24 20.30
CA ILE A 179 -4.75 2.92 20.61
C ILE A 179 -4.89 2.60 22.10
N ASN A 180 -4.72 3.59 22.98
CA ASN A 180 -4.84 3.43 24.44
C ASN A 180 -6.25 3.03 24.90
N LYS A 181 -7.26 3.02 24.03
CA LYS A 181 -8.60 2.49 24.31
C LYS A 181 -8.68 0.96 24.25
N TYR A 182 -7.61 0.30 23.81
CA TYR A 182 -7.53 -1.15 23.62
C TYR A 182 -6.59 -1.80 24.62
N ALA A 183 -6.85 -3.07 24.95
CA ALA A 183 -5.88 -3.91 25.62
C ALA A 183 -4.88 -4.41 24.55
N THR A 184 -3.67 -3.87 24.56
CA THR A 184 -2.63 -4.16 23.57
C THR A 184 -1.59 -5.11 24.15
N ALA A 185 -1.37 -6.25 23.49
CA ALA A 185 -0.32 -7.20 23.87
C ALA A 185 1.05 -6.78 23.34
N ASP A 186 1.09 -6.34 22.08
CA ASP A 186 2.30 -5.86 21.42
C ASP A 186 1.96 -4.78 20.38
N MET A 187 2.95 -3.94 20.09
CA MET A 187 2.83 -2.89 19.09
C MET A 187 4.02 -2.89 18.14
N LYS A 188 3.73 -3.16 16.87
CA LYS A 188 4.70 -3.06 15.79
C LYS A 188 4.69 -1.69 15.15
N SER A 189 5.82 -1.31 14.59
CA SER A 189 5.94 -0.10 13.79
C SER A 189 6.44 -0.43 12.40
N ALA A 190 5.74 0.04 11.38
CA ALA A 190 6.14 -0.10 9.99
C ALA A 190 5.85 1.19 9.19
N GLY A 191 6.70 1.45 8.20
CA GLY A 191 6.48 2.49 7.20
C GLY A 191 5.39 2.12 6.19
N SER A 192 4.95 3.10 5.42
CA SER A 192 4.26 2.87 4.14
C SER A 192 2.99 1.97 4.21
N SER A 193 2.54 1.42 3.09
CA SER A 193 1.36 0.56 2.99
C SER A 193 1.60 -0.86 3.53
N LEU A 194 2.85 -1.22 3.85
CA LEU A 194 3.22 -2.50 4.48
C LEU A 194 2.39 -2.81 5.73
N LYS A 195 1.92 -1.78 6.45
CA LYS A 195 1.02 -1.93 7.61
C LYS A 195 -0.29 -2.66 7.28
N PHE A 196 -0.88 -2.43 6.09
CA PHE A 196 -2.04 -3.20 5.67
C PHE A 196 -1.70 -4.67 5.48
N CYS A 197 -0.53 -4.96 4.91
CA CYS A 197 -0.07 -6.32 4.67
C CYS A 197 0.21 -7.07 5.98
N LEU A 198 0.73 -6.38 7.00
CA LEU A 198 0.90 -6.96 8.34
C LEU A 198 -0.43 -7.35 8.99
N VAL A 199 -1.51 -6.59 8.75
CA VAL A 199 -2.85 -7.02 9.16
C VAL A 199 -3.33 -8.21 8.31
N ALA A 200 -3.11 -8.15 6.99
CA ALA A 200 -3.52 -9.17 6.04
C ALA A 200 -2.86 -10.55 6.28
N THR A 201 -1.64 -10.57 6.83
CA THR A 201 -0.91 -11.79 7.21
C THR A 201 -1.21 -12.26 8.64
N GLY A 202 -2.04 -11.52 9.39
CA GLY A 202 -2.30 -11.81 10.80
C GLY A 202 -1.12 -11.48 11.73
N GLU A 203 -0.12 -10.74 11.25
CA GLU A 203 1.00 -10.25 12.07
C GLU A 203 0.62 -9.05 12.95
N ALA A 204 -0.54 -8.46 12.69
CA ALA A 204 -1.23 -7.44 13.47
C ALA A 204 -2.76 -7.61 13.35
N ASP A 205 -3.52 -7.12 14.33
CA ASP A 205 -4.98 -7.18 14.34
C ASP A 205 -5.62 -5.85 13.90
N ILE A 206 -4.97 -4.73 14.21
CA ILE A 206 -5.52 -3.39 13.96
C ILE A 206 -4.43 -2.37 13.59
N TYR A 207 -4.76 -1.53 12.61
CA TYR A 207 -3.99 -0.38 12.14
C TYR A 207 -4.90 0.87 12.07
N PRO A 208 -4.96 1.69 13.13
CA PRO A 208 -5.59 3.00 13.07
C PRO A 208 -4.65 4.03 12.43
N ARG A 209 -5.18 4.87 11.53
CA ARG A 209 -4.46 5.97 10.88
C ARG A 209 -5.24 7.27 10.99
N LEU A 210 -4.82 8.13 11.92
CA LEU A 210 -5.40 9.46 12.18
C LEU A 210 -4.53 10.59 11.63
N GLY A 211 -3.81 10.31 10.55
CA GLY A 211 -3.01 11.30 9.83
C GLY A 211 -3.39 11.30 8.36
N ARG A 212 -3.15 12.44 7.70
CA ARG A 212 -3.42 12.60 6.27
C ARG A 212 -2.81 11.47 5.44
N THR A 213 -3.60 10.97 4.48
CA THR A 213 -3.21 9.99 3.46
C THR A 213 -3.98 10.28 2.18
N MET A 214 -3.46 9.80 1.06
CA MET A 214 -4.12 9.83 -0.24
C MET A 214 -4.60 8.43 -0.61
N GLU A 215 -5.50 8.34 -1.59
CA GLU A 215 -6.05 7.07 -2.06
C GLU A 215 -4.97 6.12 -2.60
N TRP A 216 -3.90 6.66 -3.20
CA TRP A 216 -2.78 5.87 -3.73
C TRP A 216 -1.96 5.20 -2.61
N ASP A 217 -1.86 5.81 -1.41
CA ASP A 217 -1.24 5.21 -0.22
C ASP A 217 -2.02 3.99 0.34
N THR A 218 -3.33 3.88 0.04
CA THR A 218 -4.21 2.93 0.74
C THR A 218 -4.88 1.91 -0.17
N ALA A 219 -5.13 2.20 -1.44
CA ALA A 219 -5.94 1.35 -2.31
C ALA A 219 -5.35 -0.05 -2.48
N ALA A 220 -4.04 -0.16 -2.71
CA ALA A 220 -3.37 -1.44 -2.90
C ALA A 220 -3.38 -2.28 -1.62
N GLY A 221 -2.99 -1.67 -0.50
CA GLY A 221 -3.03 -2.32 0.81
C GLY A 221 -4.45 -2.73 1.23
N HIS A 222 -5.46 -1.92 0.93
CA HIS A 222 -6.87 -2.26 1.18
C HIS A 222 -7.31 -3.45 0.32
N ALA A 223 -7.00 -3.49 -0.98
CA ALA A 223 -7.34 -4.65 -1.82
C ALA A 223 -6.71 -5.95 -1.29
N VAL A 224 -5.43 -5.90 -0.89
CA VAL A 224 -4.72 -7.03 -0.27
C VAL A 224 -5.40 -7.44 1.04
N LEU A 225 -5.65 -6.50 1.95
CA LEU A 225 -6.30 -6.78 3.22
C LEU A 225 -7.69 -7.39 3.04
N LYS A 226 -8.50 -6.83 2.13
CA LYS A 226 -9.83 -7.34 1.80
C LYS A 226 -9.75 -8.77 1.22
N GLY A 227 -8.80 -9.03 0.34
CA GLY A 227 -8.56 -10.38 -0.21
C GLY A 227 -8.11 -11.40 0.84
N ALA A 228 -7.56 -10.94 1.96
CA ALA A 228 -7.20 -11.75 3.13
C ALA A 228 -8.36 -11.89 4.15
N GLY A 229 -9.51 -11.29 3.89
CA GLY A 229 -10.69 -11.28 4.77
C GLY A 229 -10.71 -10.16 5.80
N GLY A 230 -9.85 -9.14 5.66
CA GLY A 230 -9.84 -7.94 6.48
C GLY A 230 -10.75 -6.82 5.98
N GLU A 231 -10.83 -5.73 6.75
CA GLU A 231 -11.65 -4.57 6.41
C GLU A 231 -10.91 -3.25 6.62
N VAL A 232 -11.28 -2.23 5.83
CA VAL A 232 -10.86 -0.84 6.03
C VAL A 232 -12.09 0.05 6.11
N VAL A 233 -12.22 0.73 7.24
CA VAL A 233 -13.36 1.60 7.54
C VAL A 233 -12.89 3.01 7.85
N ARG A 234 -13.77 3.99 7.63
CA ARG A 234 -13.56 5.35 8.09
C ARG A 234 -13.52 5.38 9.62
N PHE A 235 -12.68 6.24 10.17
CA PHE A 235 -12.52 6.38 11.61
C PHE A 235 -13.75 6.97 12.31
N ASP A 236 -14.47 7.87 11.63
CA ASP A 236 -15.56 8.66 12.22
C ASP A 236 -16.87 7.89 12.39
N ASP A 237 -17.24 7.06 11.42
CA ASP A 237 -18.53 6.37 11.38
C ASP A 237 -18.43 4.85 11.13
N HIS A 238 -17.21 4.33 10.98
CA HIS A 238 -16.92 2.94 10.64
C HIS A 238 -17.60 2.44 9.35
N THR A 239 -18.04 3.33 8.46
CA THR A 239 -18.46 2.93 7.11
C THR A 239 -17.25 2.58 6.25
N THR A 240 -17.43 1.76 5.21
CA THR A 240 -16.32 1.33 4.35
C THR A 240 -15.60 2.51 3.69
N LEU A 241 -14.27 2.46 3.69
CA LEU A 241 -13.46 3.46 2.99
C LEU A 241 -13.65 3.33 1.46
N ALA A 242 -14.21 4.35 0.82
CA ALA A 242 -14.46 4.41 -0.62
C ALA A 242 -13.38 5.21 -1.37
N TYR A 243 -13.28 4.97 -2.69
CA TYR A 243 -12.27 5.53 -3.60
C TYR A 243 -12.92 6.26 -4.78
N GLY A 244 -12.14 7.06 -5.51
CA GLY A 244 -12.62 7.98 -6.54
C GLY A 244 -13.16 9.29 -5.97
N LYS A 245 -12.72 9.69 -4.78
CA LYS A 245 -13.13 10.93 -4.13
C LYS A 245 -12.50 12.14 -4.84
N PRO A 246 -13.17 13.30 -4.88
CA PRO A 246 -12.55 14.52 -5.38
C PRO A 246 -11.23 14.82 -4.66
N GLY A 247 -10.15 15.01 -5.41
CA GLY A 247 -8.82 15.30 -4.86
C GLY A 247 -8.13 14.11 -4.20
N PHE A 248 -8.71 12.91 -4.20
CA PHE A 248 -8.11 11.65 -3.74
C PHE A 248 -7.60 11.65 -2.28
N GLU A 249 -8.02 12.61 -1.45
CA GLU A 249 -7.66 12.65 -0.02
C GLU A 249 -8.54 11.70 0.78
N ASN A 250 -7.93 10.89 1.65
CA ASN A 250 -8.68 10.01 2.52
C ASN A 250 -9.09 10.70 3.83
N PRO A 251 -10.28 10.39 4.37
CA PRO A 251 -10.52 10.57 5.78
C PRO A 251 -9.57 9.68 6.60
N PHE A 252 -9.51 9.92 7.91
CA PHE A 252 -8.88 8.95 8.82
C PHE A 252 -9.57 7.59 8.71
N PHE A 253 -8.80 6.52 8.90
CA PHE A 253 -9.29 5.17 8.70
C PHE A 253 -8.76 4.20 9.76
N ILE A 254 -9.39 3.04 9.82
CA ILE A 254 -8.96 1.88 10.60
C ILE A 254 -8.96 0.68 9.67
N ALA A 255 -7.80 0.03 9.54
CA ALA A 255 -7.65 -1.25 8.87
C ALA A 255 -7.56 -2.35 9.93
N TYR A 256 -8.34 -3.42 9.83
CA TYR A 256 -8.46 -4.39 10.92
C TYR A 256 -8.89 -5.80 10.47
N ALA A 257 -8.61 -6.77 11.34
CA ALA A 257 -9.15 -8.12 11.26
C ALA A 257 -10.59 -8.17 11.83
N PRO A 258 -11.59 -8.72 11.12
CA PRO A 258 -12.93 -8.89 11.66
C PRO A 258 -12.92 -9.63 13.00
N GLY A 259 -13.66 -9.09 13.97
CA GLY A 259 -13.65 -9.54 15.36
C GLY A 259 -13.00 -8.55 16.33
N VAL A 260 -12.19 -7.60 15.85
CA VAL A 260 -11.76 -6.47 16.68
C VAL A 260 -12.98 -5.61 17.02
N GLN A 261 -13.17 -5.33 18.30
CA GLN A 261 -14.24 -4.48 18.81
C GLN A 261 -13.84 -3.01 18.69
N LEU A 262 -14.07 -2.43 17.52
CA LEU A 262 -13.73 -1.03 17.23
C LEU A 262 -14.35 -0.07 18.25
N LYS A 263 -13.53 0.84 18.77
CA LYS A 263 -13.95 1.92 19.67
C LYS A 263 -14.38 3.12 18.85
N GLN A 264 -15.41 3.82 19.33
CA GLN A 264 -15.79 5.11 18.76
C GLN A 264 -14.67 6.15 18.99
N PRO A 265 -14.57 7.19 18.13
CA PRO A 265 -13.68 8.33 18.29
C PRO A 265 -13.64 8.93 19.70
#